data_AF-A0A7K4I5K0-F1
#
_entry.id   AF-A0A7K4I5K0-F1
#
_cell.length_a   1.000
_cell.length_b   1.000
_cell.length_c   1.000
_cell.angle_alpha   90.00
_cell.angle_beta   90.00
_cell.angle_gamma   90.00
#
_symmetry.space_group_name_H-M   'P 1'
#
loop_
_entity.id
_entity.type
_entity.pdbx_description
1 polymer ?
#
loop_
_entity_poly.entity_id
_entity_poly.type
_entity_poly.pdbx_seq_one_letter_code
_entity_poly.pdbx_strand_id
1 'polypeptide(L)'
;MTEATATLRRIWKNEYFQTILMIVLMVVVVFGFWFGFQLVLRSQYPALAVVSTSMLPTLNVGDVIIVQGVPASEIKADYLTGDIVVFKSQTPDYRIVHRAIKIENRTNGYWITTKGDSNPGPDAPFHESQLIGKVVARVPYIGNFALFINALGSFYYFIIILIIIVNILLSLAPSGDEKKKTREETLGEKKRLFGKLTLETLFLIILNVLFIGFLVFSLYGSFTFWQIGARPPQYVTIRGMYSDLQYQANYGANVTAAFLSQGFMTYQIDCLINGSVRIGVPTFSWVQVTILVLLLFDFWIFAKFLHLDKKIVHMLKRNSA
;
A
#
# COMPACT_ATOMS: atom_id res chain seq x y z
N MET A 1 25.37 42.48 12.03
CA MET A 1 24.51 41.48 11.35
C MET A 1 25.30 40.45 10.50
N THR A 2 26.63 40.38 10.60
CA THR A 2 27.51 39.66 9.65
C THR A 2 28.13 38.37 10.19
N GLU A 3 28.36 38.24 11.49
CA GLU A 3 28.95 37.01 12.05
C GLU A 3 27.92 35.89 12.25
N ALA A 4 26.74 36.20 12.79
CA ALA A 4 25.69 35.21 12.98
C ALA A 4 25.26 34.55 11.65
N THR A 5 25.17 35.34 10.59
CA THR A 5 24.83 34.86 9.24
C THR A 5 25.95 34.02 8.61
N ALA A 6 27.22 34.39 8.82
CA ALA A 6 28.36 33.60 8.37
C ALA A 6 28.49 32.25 9.11
N THR A 7 28.26 32.25 10.42
CA THR A 7 28.28 31.05 11.27
C THR A 7 27.14 30.09 10.90
N LEU A 8 25.92 30.60 10.69
CA LEU A 8 24.78 29.84 10.16
C LEU A 8 25.10 29.19 8.80
N ARG A 9 25.73 29.94 7.88
CA ARG A 9 26.11 29.45 6.55
C ARG A 9 27.18 28.36 6.61
N ARG A 10 28.05 28.39 7.62
CA ARG A 10 29.09 27.37 7.86
C ARG A 10 28.49 26.08 8.43
N ILE A 11 27.55 26.20 9.38
CA ILE A 11 26.80 25.05 9.95
C ILE A 11 25.98 24.35 8.86
N TRP A 12 25.28 25.10 8.01
CA TRP A 12 24.49 24.54 6.90
C TRP A 12 25.30 23.83 5.81
N LYS A 13 26.59 24.13 5.68
CA LYS A 13 27.51 23.45 4.75
C LYS A 13 28.17 22.22 5.36
N ASN A 14 27.98 21.96 6.66
CA ASN A 14 28.55 20.78 7.31
C ASN A 14 27.71 19.53 6.96
N GLU A 15 28.37 18.51 6.38
CA GLU A 15 27.73 17.27 5.95
C GLU A 15 27.05 16.52 7.11
N TYR A 16 27.64 16.56 8.31
CA TYR A 16 27.05 15.95 9.50
C TYR A 16 25.75 16.66 9.92
N PHE A 17 25.73 18.00 9.85
CA PHE A 17 24.54 18.77 10.16
C PHE A 17 23.42 18.52 9.14
N GLN A 18 23.75 18.46 7.84
CA GLN A 18 22.77 18.12 6.80
C GLN A 18 22.20 16.71 6.99
N THR A 19 23.05 15.74 7.35
CA THR A 19 22.62 14.36 7.60
C THR A 19 21.69 14.27 8.80
N ILE A 20 22.05 14.92 9.92
CA ILE A 20 21.19 14.97 11.11
C ILE A 20 19.86 15.65 10.78
N LEU A 21 19.89 16.77 10.06
CA LEU A 21 18.69 17.48 9.64
C LEU A 21 17.79 16.61 8.74
N MET A 22 18.36 15.85 7.80
CA MET A 22 17.60 14.90 6.98
C MET A 22 16.96 13.80 7.81
N ILE A 23 17.68 13.23 8.78
CA ILE A 23 17.14 12.20 9.67
C ILE A 23 15.99 12.77 10.51
N VAL A 24 16.18 13.94 11.11
CA VAL A 24 15.13 14.62 11.89
C VAL A 24 13.92 14.91 11.00
N LEU A 25 14.13 15.42 9.79
CA LEU A 25 13.05 15.68 8.84
C LEU A 25 12.32 14.38 8.47
N MET A 26 13.04 13.29 8.23
CA MET A 26 12.43 11.98 7.92
C MET A 26 11.58 11.48 9.09
N VAL A 27 12.09 11.57 10.31
CA VAL A 27 11.35 11.23 11.53
C VAL A 27 10.09 12.09 11.65
N VAL A 28 10.20 13.40 11.49
CA VAL A 28 9.06 14.33 11.54
C VAL A 28 8.03 14.01 10.45
N VAL A 29 8.45 13.69 9.23
CA VAL A 29 7.54 13.32 8.14
C VAL A 29 6.83 12.00 8.43
N VAL A 30 7.54 10.97 8.90
CA VAL A 30 6.95 9.66 9.20
C VAL A 30 5.96 9.74 10.36
N PHE A 31 6.37 10.31 11.50
CA PHE A 31 5.49 10.45 12.66
C PHE A 31 4.38 11.47 12.42
N GLY A 32 4.69 12.59 11.76
CA GLY A 32 3.69 13.60 11.38
C GLY A 32 2.64 13.03 10.45
N PHE A 33 3.03 12.21 9.47
CA PHE A 33 2.10 11.47 8.62
C PHE A 33 1.25 10.51 9.45
N TRP A 34 1.85 9.70 10.32
CA TRP A 34 1.11 8.72 11.14
C TRP A 34 0.09 9.38 12.08
N PHE A 35 0.49 10.39 12.84
CA PHE A 35 -0.41 11.12 13.74
C PHE A 35 -1.46 11.93 12.96
N GLY A 36 -1.06 12.57 11.86
CA GLY A 36 -2.00 13.25 10.95
C GLY A 36 -3.05 12.28 10.41
N PHE A 37 -2.66 11.08 10.03
CA PHE A 37 -3.56 10.04 9.53
C PHE A 37 -4.55 9.56 10.60
N GLN A 38 -4.09 9.37 11.85
CA GLN A 38 -4.96 9.06 12.99
C GLN A 38 -5.96 10.19 13.28
N LEU A 39 -5.52 11.45 13.20
CA LEU A 39 -6.37 12.63 13.44
C LEU A 39 -7.43 12.79 12.36
N VAL A 40 -7.06 12.70 11.08
CA VAL A 40 -7.98 12.80 9.94
C VAL A 40 -9.04 11.70 10.02
N LEU A 41 -8.61 10.46 10.28
CA LEU A 41 -9.51 9.31 10.35
C LEU A 41 -10.16 9.13 11.72
N ARG A 42 -9.88 10.01 12.69
CA ARG A 42 -10.42 9.94 14.07
C ARG A 42 -10.31 8.54 14.70
N SER A 43 -9.26 7.80 14.35
CA SER A 43 -9.08 6.40 14.71
C SER A 43 -7.66 6.19 15.20
N GLN A 44 -7.51 5.48 16.32
CA GLN A 44 -6.20 5.05 16.82
C GLN A 44 -5.58 3.97 15.92
N TYR A 45 -6.41 3.24 15.18
CA TYR A 45 -6.01 2.17 14.26
C TYR A 45 -6.51 2.48 12.85
N PRO A 46 -5.95 3.52 12.20
CA PRO A 46 -6.47 4.04 10.93
C PRO A 46 -6.24 3.08 9.75
N ALA A 47 -5.31 2.13 9.89
CA ALA A 47 -5.05 1.06 8.93
C ALA A 47 -4.82 -0.28 9.65
N LEU A 48 -5.47 -1.35 9.18
CA LEU A 48 -5.35 -2.71 9.72
C LEU A 48 -5.25 -3.73 8.59
N ALA A 49 -4.51 -4.82 8.81
CA ALA A 49 -4.44 -5.93 7.84
C ALA A 49 -5.50 -7.00 8.16
N VAL A 50 -6.21 -7.46 7.15
CA VAL A 50 -7.23 -8.52 7.27
C VAL A 50 -6.55 -9.88 7.39
N VAL A 51 -6.84 -10.63 8.46
CA VAL A 51 -6.16 -11.88 8.80
C VAL A 51 -6.94 -13.16 8.48
N SER A 52 -8.26 -13.07 8.31
CA SER A 52 -9.17 -14.22 8.24
C SER A 52 -10.12 -14.15 7.05
N THR A 53 -10.76 -15.28 6.75
CA THR A 53 -11.66 -15.45 5.60
C THR A 53 -13.11 -15.07 5.88
N SER A 54 -13.45 -14.63 7.10
CA SER A 54 -14.84 -14.36 7.50
C SER A 54 -15.53 -13.28 6.67
N MET A 55 -14.76 -12.38 6.07
CA MET A 55 -15.26 -11.28 5.23
C MET A 55 -15.14 -11.54 3.74
N LEU A 56 -14.80 -12.76 3.32
CA LEU A 56 -14.85 -13.11 1.90
C LEU A 56 -16.30 -13.03 1.37
N PRO A 57 -16.49 -12.57 0.12
CA PRO A 57 -15.47 -12.15 -0.83
C PRO A 57 -15.17 -10.63 -0.75
N THR A 58 -15.86 -9.89 0.12
CA THR A 58 -15.81 -8.42 0.19
C THR A 58 -14.44 -7.90 0.62
N LEU A 59 -13.82 -8.54 1.61
CA LEU A 59 -12.44 -8.29 2.04
C LEU A 59 -11.63 -9.57 1.93
N ASN A 60 -10.47 -9.49 1.28
CA ASN A 60 -9.55 -10.62 1.15
C ASN A 60 -8.54 -10.62 2.29
N VAL A 61 -8.03 -11.82 2.64
CA VAL A 61 -6.89 -11.94 3.55
C VAL A 61 -5.70 -11.20 2.95
N GLY A 62 -5.04 -10.36 3.75
CA GLY A 62 -3.93 -9.52 3.31
C GLY A 62 -4.33 -8.19 2.68
N ASP A 63 -5.62 -7.84 2.65
CA ASP A 63 -6.05 -6.47 2.38
C ASP A 63 -5.70 -5.56 3.57
N VAL A 64 -5.30 -4.32 3.29
CA VAL A 64 -5.24 -3.27 4.31
C VAL A 64 -6.56 -2.51 4.29
N ILE A 65 -7.31 -2.53 5.39
CA ILE A 65 -8.53 -1.73 5.54
C ILE A 65 -8.21 -0.37 6.16
N ILE A 66 -8.84 0.68 5.65
CA ILE A 66 -8.78 2.03 6.18
C ILE A 66 -9.98 2.25 7.08
N VAL A 67 -9.74 2.63 8.34
CA VAL A 67 -10.76 2.67 9.38
C VAL A 67 -10.96 4.11 9.85
N GLN A 68 -12.18 4.60 9.67
CA GLN A 68 -12.64 5.90 10.17
C GLN A 68 -13.38 5.71 11.49
N GLY A 69 -12.93 6.38 12.55
CA GLY A 69 -13.65 6.48 13.81
C GLY A 69 -14.90 7.34 13.63
N VAL A 70 -16.05 6.75 13.98
CA VAL A 70 -17.38 7.37 13.95
C VAL A 70 -18.18 6.89 15.17
N PRO A 71 -19.10 7.70 15.71
CA PRO A 71 -19.99 7.25 16.77
C PRO A 71 -20.94 6.15 16.27
N ALA A 72 -21.41 5.28 17.18
CA ALA A 72 -22.29 4.17 16.82
C ALA A 72 -23.61 4.62 16.17
N SER A 73 -24.08 5.83 16.48
CA SER A 73 -25.27 6.45 15.88
C SER A 73 -25.13 6.73 14.37
N GLU A 74 -23.91 6.82 13.85
CA GLU A 74 -23.63 7.06 12.42
C GLU A 74 -23.37 5.76 11.64
N ILE A 75 -23.37 4.61 12.31
CA ILE A 75 -23.20 3.31 11.66
C ILE A 75 -24.51 2.90 11.02
N LYS A 76 -24.46 2.60 9.72
CA LYS A 76 -25.59 1.98 9.03
C LYS A 76 -25.60 0.48 9.29
N ALA A 77 -26.73 -0.06 9.75
CA ALA A 77 -26.90 -1.48 9.96
C ALA A 77 -27.93 -2.06 8.99
N ASP A 78 -27.50 -3.08 8.23
CA ASP A 78 -28.34 -3.84 7.31
C ASP A 78 -27.59 -5.11 6.88
N TYR A 79 -28.33 -6.18 6.55
CA TYR A 79 -27.72 -7.48 6.24
C TYR A 79 -26.78 -7.44 5.03
N LEU A 80 -27.08 -6.63 4.01
CA LEU A 80 -26.30 -6.56 2.75
C LEU A 80 -25.65 -5.19 2.53
N THR A 81 -26.26 -4.13 3.07
CA THR A 81 -25.88 -2.74 2.82
C THR A 81 -25.38 -2.02 4.08
N GLY A 82 -25.20 -2.76 5.18
CA GLY A 82 -24.64 -2.25 6.42
C GLY A 82 -23.15 -1.93 6.30
N ASP A 83 -22.71 -1.00 7.13
CA ASP A 83 -21.31 -0.60 7.26
C ASP A 83 -20.49 -1.78 7.79
N ILE A 84 -19.26 -1.93 7.29
CA ILE A 84 -18.30 -2.87 7.85
C ILE A 84 -17.58 -2.18 8.98
N VAL A 85 -17.67 -2.73 10.18
CA VAL A 85 -17.12 -2.13 11.39
C VAL A 85 -15.97 -2.95 11.94
N VAL A 86 -15.02 -2.25 12.56
CA VAL A 86 -13.93 -2.85 13.33
C VAL A 86 -14.24 -2.65 14.81
N PHE A 87 -14.17 -3.73 15.58
CA PHE A 87 -14.41 -3.69 17.02
C PHE A 87 -13.45 -4.60 17.78
N LYS A 88 -13.26 -4.30 19.06
CA LYS A 88 -12.40 -5.05 19.96
C LYS A 88 -13.19 -6.20 20.61
N SER A 89 -12.70 -7.43 20.46
CA SER A 89 -13.20 -8.56 21.25
C SER A 89 -12.69 -8.47 22.69
N GLN A 90 -13.52 -8.82 23.68
CA GLN A 90 -13.11 -8.75 25.09
C GLN A 90 -12.13 -9.88 25.44
N THR A 91 -12.26 -11.06 24.82
CA THR A 91 -11.43 -12.23 25.13
C THR A 91 -11.43 -13.24 23.97
N PRO A 92 -10.27 -13.60 23.39
CA PRO A 92 -8.97 -12.90 23.48
C PRO A 92 -8.99 -11.46 22.92
N ASP A 93 -7.95 -10.67 23.20
CA ASP A 93 -7.80 -9.29 22.67
C ASP A 93 -7.42 -9.33 21.18
N TYR A 94 -8.44 -9.47 20.31
CA TYR A 94 -8.30 -9.33 18.87
C TYR A 94 -9.32 -8.34 18.32
N ARG A 95 -8.97 -7.76 17.18
CA ARG A 95 -9.82 -6.85 16.42
C ARG A 95 -10.59 -7.68 15.40
N ILE A 96 -11.91 -7.55 15.41
CA ILE A 96 -12.82 -8.23 14.48
C ILE A 96 -13.30 -7.18 13.49
N VAL A 97 -13.38 -7.56 12.21
CA VAL A 97 -13.94 -6.73 11.14
C VAL A 97 -15.11 -7.48 10.53
N HIS A 98 -16.34 -7.01 10.74
CA HIS A 98 -17.56 -7.66 10.23
C HIS A 98 -18.62 -6.61 9.84
N ARG A 99 -19.62 -7.01 9.05
CA ARG A 99 -20.71 -6.13 8.63
C ARG A 99 -21.72 -5.94 9.75
N ALA A 100 -22.09 -4.70 10.05
CA ALA A 100 -23.15 -4.39 10.99
C ALA A 100 -24.51 -4.74 10.38
N ILE A 101 -25.23 -5.67 11.01
CA ILE A 101 -26.53 -6.15 10.52
C ILE A 101 -27.69 -5.61 11.35
N LYS A 102 -27.44 -5.21 12.60
CA LYS A 102 -28.45 -4.65 13.51
C LYS A 102 -27.81 -3.71 14.52
N ILE A 103 -28.49 -2.62 14.83
CA ILE A 103 -28.14 -1.70 15.92
C ILE A 103 -29.35 -1.52 16.81
N GLU A 104 -29.13 -1.59 18.12
CA GLU A 104 -30.16 -1.41 19.14
C GLU A 104 -29.70 -0.34 20.12
N ASN A 105 -30.55 0.67 20.34
CA ASN A 105 -30.33 1.65 21.40
C ASN A 105 -30.88 1.07 22.71
N ARG A 106 -30.00 0.80 23.68
CA ARG A 106 -30.36 0.27 24.99
C ARG A 106 -30.07 1.32 26.07
N THR A 107 -30.55 1.07 27.29
CA THR A 107 -30.38 2.00 28.43
C THR A 107 -28.93 2.35 28.76
N ASN A 108 -27.97 1.50 28.37
CA ASN A 108 -26.54 1.70 28.63
C ASN A 108 -25.73 2.11 27.40
N GLY A 109 -26.36 2.38 26.25
CA GLY A 109 -25.69 2.76 25.01
C GLY A 109 -26.13 1.93 23.81
N TYR A 110 -25.44 2.11 22.68
CA TYR A 110 -25.71 1.35 21.46
C TYR A 110 -25.10 -0.05 21.52
N TRP A 111 -25.89 -1.04 21.10
CA TRP A 111 -25.46 -2.42 20.91
C TRP A 111 -25.51 -2.79 19.43
N ILE A 112 -24.42 -3.34 18.92
CA ILE A 112 -24.24 -3.63 17.50
C ILE A 112 -24.11 -5.13 17.33
N THR A 113 -24.95 -5.71 16.47
CA THR A 113 -24.80 -7.10 16.00
C THR A 113 -24.12 -7.07 14.65
N THR A 114 -23.05 -7.84 14.51
CA THR A 114 -22.32 -7.99 13.25
C THR A 114 -22.44 -9.39 12.68
N LYS A 115 -22.02 -9.54 11.42
CA LYS A 115 -21.85 -10.83 10.77
C LYS A 115 -20.72 -10.74 9.75
N GLY A 116 -19.85 -11.76 9.73
CA GLY A 116 -18.92 -11.93 8.62
C GLY A 116 -19.67 -12.27 7.33
N ASP A 117 -19.31 -11.63 6.21
CA ASP A 117 -19.97 -11.85 4.92
C ASP A 117 -19.94 -13.34 4.49
N SER A 118 -18.93 -14.10 4.93
CA SER A 118 -18.77 -15.55 4.70
C SER A 118 -19.30 -16.42 5.86
N ASN A 119 -19.63 -15.83 7.01
CA ASN A 119 -20.02 -16.60 8.19
C ASN A 119 -21.47 -17.15 8.04
N PRO A 120 -21.76 -18.33 8.60
CA PRO A 120 -23.09 -18.94 8.52
C PRO A 120 -24.15 -18.21 9.37
N GLY A 121 -23.73 -17.52 10.42
CA GLY A 121 -24.62 -16.86 11.38
C GLY A 121 -24.06 -15.53 11.89
N PRO A 122 -24.89 -14.76 12.60
CA PRO A 122 -24.48 -13.51 13.23
C PRO A 122 -23.57 -13.74 14.43
N ASP A 123 -22.74 -12.76 14.73
CA ASP A 123 -21.91 -12.73 15.93
C ASP A 123 -22.73 -12.30 17.16
N ALA A 124 -22.17 -12.49 18.35
CA ALA A 124 -22.74 -11.91 19.57
C ALA A 124 -22.72 -10.37 19.50
N PRO A 125 -23.80 -9.70 19.95
CA PRO A 125 -23.84 -8.24 19.96
C PRO A 125 -22.78 -7.68 20.91
N PHE A 126 -22.17 -6.55 20.53
CA PHE A 126 -21.18 -5.86 21.35
C PHE A 126 -21.61 -4.42 21.67
N HIS A 127 -21.07 -3.88 22.76
CA HIS A 127 -21.36 -2.53 23.21
C HIS A 127 -20.51 -1.49 22.46
N GLU A 128 -21.05 -0.31 22.16
CA GLU A 128 -20.37 0.74 21.38
C GLU A 128 -18.98 1.15 21.91
N SER A 129 -18.70 0.96 23.20
CA SER A 129 -17.36 1.18 23.77
C SER A 129 -16.27 0.26 23.17
N GLN A 130 -16.66 -0.82 22.50
CA GLN A 130 -15.77 -1.73 21.80
C GLN A 130 -15.57 -1.32 20.32
N LEU A 131 -16.36 -0.39 19.80
CA LEU A 131 -16.27 0.09 18.42
C LEU A 131 -14.97 0.88 18.23
N ILE A 132 -14.20 0.52 17.21
CA ILE A 132 -13.01 1.28 16.79
C ILE A 132 -13.38 2.25 15.66
N GLY A 133 -14.22 1.81 14.73
CA GLY A 133 -14.67 2.62 13.61
C GLY A 133 -15.24 1.78 12.46
N LYS A 134 -15.54 2.44 11.35
CA LYS A 134 -16.00 1.78 10.11
C LYS A 134 -14.94 1.77 9.03
N VAL A 135 -14.98 0.73 8.22
CA VAL A 135 -14.11 0.57 7.04
C VAL A 135 -14.63 1.48 5.93
N VAL A 136 -13.78 2.39 5.47
CA VAL A 136 -14.12 3.35 4.40
C VAL A 136 -13.43 3.04 3.08
N ALA A 137 -12.32 2.30 3.13
CA ALA A 137 -11.62 1.83 1.94
C ALA A 137 -10.80 0.58 2.25
N ARG A 138 -10.37 -0.13 1.21
CA ARG A 138 -9.34 -1.16 1.30
C ARG A 138 -8.24 -0.95 0.27
N VAL A 139 -7.02 -1.36 0.61
CA VAL A 139 -5.86 -1.37 -0.28
C VAL A 139 -5.41 -2.82 -0.43
N PRO A 140 -5.55 -3.42 -1.62
CA PRO A 140 -5.16 -4.80 -1.83
C PRO A 140 -3.63 -4.91 -1.90
N TYR A 141 -3.14 -6.14 -1.73
CA TYR A 141 -1.74 -6.59 -1.87
C TYR A 141 -0.84 -6.27 -0.67
N ILE A 142 -0.86 -5.04 -0.17
CA ILE A 142 0.12 -4.53 0.81
C ILE A 142 0.06 -5.26 2.15
N GLY A 143 -1.14 -5.60 2.61
CA GLY A 143 -1.34 -6.17 3.95
C GLY A 143 -0.67 -7.52 4.12
N ASN A 144 -0.42 -8.24 3.02
CA ASN A 144 0.32 -9.50 3.06
C ASN A 144 1.74 -9.34 3.62
N PHE A 145 2.41 -8.22 3.30
CA PHE A 145 3.72 -7.91 3.85
C PHE A 145 3.64 -7.60 5.36
N ALA A 146 2.63 -6.85 5.79
CA ALA A 146 2.43 -6.55 7.21
C ALA A 146 2.16 -7.82 8.03
N LEU A 147 1.37 -8.76 7.49
CA LEU A 147 1.13 -10.06 8.11
C LEU A 147 2.41 -10.91 8.20
N PHE A 148 3.21 -10.92 7.14
CA PHE A 148 4.49 -11.63 7.13
C PHE A 148 5.45 -11.09 8.21
N ILE A 149 5.63 -9.76 8.28
CA ILE A 149 6.46 -9.13 9.31
C ILE A 149 5.92 -9.41 10.72
N ASN A 150 4.59 -9.36 10.91
CA ASN A 150 3.98 -9.69 12.20
C ASN A 150 4.24 -11.14 12.60
N ALA A 151 4.18 -12.07 11.64
CA ALA A 151 4.43 -13.49 11.89
C ALA A 151 5.89 -13.82 12.22
N LEU A 152 6.85 -13.02 11.74
CA LEU A 152 8.26 -13.12 12.14
C LEU A 152 8.47 -12.76 13.63
N GLY A 153 7.50 -12.13 14.29
CA GLY A 153 7.62 -11.73 15.70
C GLY A 153 8.83 -10.82 15.92
N SER A 154 9.64 -11.07 16.95
CA SER A 154 10.85 -10.27 17.21
C SER A 154 12.02 -10.58 16.26
N PHE A 155 11.90 -11.57 15.37
CA PHE A 155 13.01 -12.00 14.51
C PHE A 155 13.42 -10.93 13.48
N TYR A 156 12.51 -10.02 13.09
CA TYR A 156 12.88 -8.93 12.18
C TYR A 156 13.91 -7.97 12.81
N TYR A 157 13.93 -7.78 14.13
CA TYR A 157 14.96 -6.99 14.80
C TYR A 157 16.35 -7.61 14.59
N PHE A 158 16.45 -8.94 14.67
CA PHE A 158 17.68 -9.67 14.39
C PHE A 158 18.14 -9.45 12.95
N ILE A 159 17.23 -9.52 11.97
CA ILE A 159 17.53 -9.26 10.56
C ILE A 159 18.04 -7.82 10.35
N ILE A 160 17.39 -6.83 10.97
CA ILE A 160 17.82 -5.42 10.87
C ILE A 160 19.22 -5.23 11.47
N ILE A 161 19.48 -5.79 12.65
CA ILE A 161 20.80 -5.73 13.29
C ILE A 161 21.86 -6.40 12.41
N LEU A 162 21.54 -7.57 11.84
CA LEU A 162 22.44 -8.27 10.92
C LEU A 162 22.76 -7.43 9.67
N ILE A 163 21.75 -6.79 9.06
CA ILE A 163 21.96 -5.87 7.92
C ILE A 163 22.86 -4.70 8.32
N ILE A 164 22.64 -4.10 9.50
CA ILE A 164 23.50 -3.01 10.00
C ILE A 164 24.94 -3.49 10.18
N ILE A 165 25.14 -4.64 10.83
CA ILE A 165 26.47 -5.23 11.04
C ILE A 165 27.15 -5.52 9.70
N VAL A 166 26.44 -6.14 8.75
CA VAL A 166 26.99 -6.43 7.42
C VAL A 166 27.36 -5.14 6.69
N ASN A 167 26.54 -4.08 6.76
CA ASN A 167 26.87 -2.78 6.16
C ASN A 167 28.09 -2.13 6.83
N ILE A 168 28.20 -2.20 8.16
CA ILE A 168 29.38 -1.71 8.88
C ILE A 168 30.62 -2.50 8.47
N LEU A 169 30.56 -3.83 8.44
CA LEU A 169 31.66 -4.69 8.01
C LEU A 169 32.08 -4.43 6.56
N LEU A 170 31.12 -4.23 5.65
CA LEU A 170 31.38 -3.86 4.25
C LEU A 170 32.01 -2.46 4.14
N SER A 171 31.67 -1.54 5.03
CA SER A 171 32.28 -0.19 5.08
C SER A 171 33.71 -0.19 5.64
N LEU A 172 34.05 -1.17 6.48
CA LEU A 172 35.39 -1.36 7.05
C LEU A 172 36.28 -2.26 6.19
N ALA A 173 35.70 -3.03 5.27
CA ALA A 173 36.45 -3.82 4.32
C ALA A 173 37.29 -2.88 3.44
N PRO A 174 38.62 -3.10 3.32
CA PRO A 174 39.45 -2.27 2.48
C PRO A 174 38.89 -2.30 1.07
N SER A 175 38.62 -1.12 0.50
CA SER A 175 38.22 -0.97 -0.88
C SER A 175 39.41 -1.34 -1.77
N GLY A 176 39.66 -2.64 -1.95
CA GLY A 176 40.74 -3.14 -2.77
C GLY A 176 40.57 -2.64 -4.19
N ASP A 177 41.52 -1.79 -4.61
CA ASP A 177 41.56 -1.15 -5.93
C ASP A 177 41.54 -2.14 -7.10
N GLU A 178 41.77 -3.44 -6.85
CA GLU A 178 41.64 -4.51 -7.86
C GLU A 178 40.19 -4.75 -8.31
N LYS A 179 39.18 -4.56 -7.43
CA LYS A 179 37.76 -4.71 -7.83
C LYS A 179 37.29 -3.58 -8.75
N LYS A 180 37.95 -2.42 -8.74
CA LYS A 180 37.63 -1.32 -9.68
C LYS A 180 38.04 -1.66 -11.10
N LYS A 181 39.23 -2.24 -11.31
CA LYS A 181 39.72 -2.64 -12.66
C LYS A 181 38.87 -3.72 -13.31
N THR A 182 38.57 -4.81 -12.61
CA THR A 182 37.70 -5.88 -13.16
C THR A 182 36.27 -5.41 -13.42
N ARG A 183 35.75 -4.49 -12.57
CA ARG A 183 34.41 -3.89 -12.74
C ARG A 183 34.36 -2.89 -13.89
N GLU A 184 35.44 -2.15 -14.16
CA GLU A 184 35.57 -1.27 -15.32
C GLU A 184 35.70 -2.06 -16.64
N GLU A 185 36.41 -3.18 -16.64
CA GLU A 185 36.51 -4.08 -17.80
C GLU A 185 35.16 -4.76 -18.11
N THR A 186 34.44 -5.28 -17.10
CA THR A 186 33.08 -5.82 -17.31
C THR A 186 32.04 -4.74 -17.63
N LEU A 187 32.19 -3.51 -17.12
CA LEU A 187 31.36 -2.37 -17.57
C LEU A 187 31.66 -1.99 -19.03
N GLY A 188 32.92 -2.06 -19.44
CA GLY A 188 33.39 -1.80 -20.80
C GLY A 188 32.87 -2.83 -21.80
N GLU A 189 32.87 -4.11 -21.44
CA GLU A 189 32.27 -5.19 -22.23
C GLU A 189 30.75 -5.08 -22.31
N LYS A 190 30.05 -4.80 -21.19
CA LYS A 190 28.60 -4.55 -21.22
C LYS A 190 28.25 -3.32 -22.06
N LYS A 191 29.05 -2.24 -22.01
CA LYS A 191 28.89 -1.08 -22.91
C LYS A 191 29.08 -1.44 -24.39
N ARG A 192 29.96 -2.39 -24.72
CA ARG A 192 30.17 -2.89 -26.09
C ARG A 192 29.03 -3.81 -26.57
N LEU A 193 28.43 -4.61 -25.68
CA LEU A 193 27.29 -5.48 -26.01
C LEU A 193 25.99 -4.70 -26.28
N PHE A 194 25.77 -3.57 -25.59
CA PHE A 194 24.62 -2.67 -25.74
C PHE A 194 24.91 -1.45 -26.63
N GLY A 195 25.70 -1.63 -27.70
CA GLY A 195 26.33 -0.57 -28.50
C GLY A 195 25.45 0.50 -29.18
N LYS A 196 24.15 0.59 -28.87
CA LYS A 196 23.27 1.69 -29.29
C LYS A 196 22.40 2.28 -28.17
N LEU A 197 22.29 1.65 -27.00
CA LEU A 197 21.47 2.16 -25.88
C LEU A 197 22.36 2.58 -24.71
N THR A 198 22.17 3.80 -24.23
CA THR A 198 22.80 4.24 -22.98
C THR A 198 22.22 3.45 -21.80
N LEU A 199 23.01 3.26 -20.72
CA LEU A 199 22.55 2.57 -19.50
C LEU A 199 21.29 3.22 -18.91
N GLU A 200 21.18 4.55 -19.02
CA GLU A 200 19.98 5.30 -18.63
C GLU A 200 18.77 4.85 -19.47
N THR A 201 18.91 4.79 -20.80
CA THR A 201 17.83 4.32 -21.68
C THR A 201 17.40 2.89 -21.36
N LEU A 202 18.37 2.00 -21.10
CA LEU A 202 18.08 0.62 -20.71
C LEU A 202 17.30 0.55 -19.39
N PHE A 203 17.71 1.32 -18.38
CA PHE A 203 17.00 1.39 -17.10
C PHE A 203 15.56 1.90 -17.27
N LEU A 204 15.36 2.96 -18.07
CA LEU A 204 14.03 3.51 -18.34
C LEU A 204 13.12 2.50 -19.05
N ILE A 205 13.65 1.74 -20.01
CA ILE A 205 12.91 0.68 -20.70
C ILE A 205 12.51 -0.42 -19.73
N ILE A 206 13.45 -0.90 -18.90
CA ILE A 206 13.16 -1.94 -17.89
C ILE A 206 12.06 -1.46 -16.93
N LEU A 207 12.17 -0.22 -16.44
CA LEU A 207 11.19 0.36 -15.53
C LEU A 207 9.80 0.47 -16.19
N ASN A 208 9.75 0.89 -17.45
CA ASN A 208 8.50 0.97 -18.21
C ASN A 208 7.87 -0.41 -18.41
N VAL A 209 8.65 -1.43 -18.78
CA VAL A 209 8.19 -2.83 -18.87
C VAL A 209 7.67 -3.33 -17.53
N LEU A 210 8.33 -3.00 -16.41
CA LEU A 210 7.86 -3.36 -15.07
C LEU A 210 6.52 -2.69 -14.73
N PHE A 211 6.36 -1.41 -15.04
CA PHE A 211 5.09 -0.71 -14.82
C PHE A 211 3.97 -1.26 -15.71
N ILE A 212 4.22 -1.53 -16.99
CA ILE A 212 3.23 -2.17 -17.88
C ILE A 212 2.89 -3.57 -17.38
N GLY A 213 3.88 -4.37 -16.99
CA GLY A 213 3.66 -5.70 -16.41
C GLY A 213 2.81 -5.63 -15.13
N PHE A 214 3.12 -4.69 -14.24
CA PHE A 214 2.34 -4.45 -13.03
C PHE A 214 0.93 -3.94 -13.32
N LEU A 215 0.74 -3.12 -14.35
CA LEU A 215 -0.59 -2.67 -14.81
C LEU A 215 -1.43 -3.85 -15.29
N VAL A 216 -0.87 -4.70 -16.17
CA VAL A 216 -1.54 -5.90 -16.69
C VAL A 216 -1.88 -6.87 -15.56
N PHE A 217 -0.94 -7.09 -14.63
CA PHE A 217 -1.19 -7.90 -13.44
C PHE A 217 -2.28 -7.27 -12.54
N SER A 218 -2.27 -5.95 -12.35
CA SER A 218 -3.28 -5.26 -11.55
C SER A 218 -4.67 -5.29 -12.19
N LEU A 219 -4.77 -5.50 -13.50
CA LEU A 219 -6.02 -5.69 -14.21
C LEU A 219 -6.50 -7.14 -14.15
N TYR A 220 -5.66 -8.09 -14.58
CA TYR A 220 -6.06 -9.48 -14.88
C TYR A 220 -5.28 -10.55 -14.12
N GLY A 221 -4.25 -10.14 -13.37
CA GLY A 221 -3.38 -11.06 -12.65
C GLY A 221 -4.10 -11.79 -11.53
N SER A 222 -3.61 -12.99 -11.23
CA SER A 222 -3.92 -13.68 -9.99
C SER A 222 -2.69 -14.46 -9.54
N PHE A 223 -2.33 -14.35 -8.27
CA PHE A 223 -1.17 -15.05 -7.72
C PHE A 223 -1.51 -15.64 -6.36
N THR A 224 -1.35 -16.95 -6.22
CA THR A 224 -1.64 -17.69 -4.99
C THR A 224 -0.34 -18.10 -4.32
N PHE A 225 -0.25 -17.88 -3.01
CA PHE A 225 0.91 -18.24 -2.21
C PHE A 225 0.51 -18.60 -0.79
N TRP A 226 1.39 -19.32 -0.09
CA TRP A 226 1.21 -19.67 1.30
C TRP A 226 1.44 -18.45 2.20
N GLN A 227 0.39 -17.98 2.88
CA GLN A 227 0.49 -16.75 3.66
C GLN A 227 0.79 -17.01 5.12
N ILE A 228 2.02 -16.68 5.50
CA ILE A 228 2.49 -16.72 6.88
C ILE A 228 1.89 -15.50 7.60
N GLY A 229 1.16 -15.75 8.70
CA GLY A 229 0.46 -14.71 9.48
C GLY A 229 -1.05 -14.61 9.25
N ALA A 230 -1.59 -15.34 8.26
CA ALA A 230 -3.03 -15.56 8.17
C ALA A 230 -3.52 -16.42 9.35
N ARG A 231 -4.79 -16.29 9.74
CA ARG A 231 -5.40 -17.07 10.83
C ARG A 231 -6.68 -17.78 10.35
N PRO A 232 -6.65 -19.12 10.19
CA PRO A 232 -5.47 -19.99 10.23
C PRO A 232 -4.50 -19.72 9.06
N PRO A 233 -3.22 -20.15 9.15
CA PRO A 233 -2.30 -20.14 8.01
C PRO A 233 -2.90 -20.89 6.83
N GLN A 234 -2.89 -20.27 5.66
CA GLN A 234 -3.57 -20.79 4.48
C GLN A 234 -2.99 -20.21 3.19
N TYR A 235 -3.37 -20.80 2.06
CA TYR A 235 -3.13 -20.19 0.76
C TYR A 235 -4.06 -18.99 0.57
N VAL A 236 -3.48 -17.86 0.19
CA VAL A 236 -4.22 -16.65 -0.18
C VAL A 236 -3.92 -16.31 -1.61
N THR A 237 -4.89 -15.70 -2.29
CA THR A 237 -4.75 -15.28 -3.68
C THR A 237 -4.85 -13.77 -3.76
N ILE A 238 -3.79 -13.14 -4.24
CA ILE A 238 -3.81 -11.76 -4.71
C ILE A 238 -4.49 -11.74 -6.08
N ARG A 239 -5.46 -10.84 -6.28
CA ARG A 239 -6.23 -10.72 -7.54
C ARG A 239 -6.19 -9.29 -8.06
N GLY A 240 -5.95 -9.15 -9.37
CA GLY A 240 -6.21 -7.94 -10.12
C GLY A 240 -7.69 -7.60 -10.15
N MET A 241 -8.02 -6.38 -10.56
CA MET A 241 -9.37 -5.81 -10.49
C MET A 241 -10.44 -6.68 -11.18
N TYR A 242 -10.18 -7.17 -12.40
CA TYR A 242 -11.13 -8.03 -13.11
C TYR A 242 -11.14 -9.45 -12.57
N SER A 243 -9.99 -9.97 -12.13
CA SER A 243 -9.91 -11.28 -11.48
C SER A 243 -10.65 -11.32 -10.15
N ASP A 244 -10.64 -10.21 -9.41
CA ASP A 244 -11.41 -10.01 -8.18
C ASP A 244 -12.90 -9.91 -8.50
N LEU A 245 -13.30 -9.15 -9.52
CA LEU A 245 -14.70 -9.11 -10.00
C LEU A 245 -15.22 -10.51 -10.34
N GLN A 246 -14.45 -11.29 -11.12
CA GLN A 246 -14.81 -12.66 -11.48
C GLN A 246 -14.89 -13.57 -10.24
N TYR A 247 -13.97 -13.41 -9.29
CA TYR A 247 -14.00 -14.16 -8.04
C TYR A 247 -15.27 -13.86 -7.24
N GLN A 248 -15.63 -12.58 -7.08
CA GLN A 248 -16.85 -12.21 -6.34
C GLN A 248 -18.11 -12.66 -7.06
N ALA A 249 -18.15 -12.59 -8.40
CA ALA A 249 -19.29 -13.05 -9.21
C ALA A 249 -19.56 -14.56 -9.06
N ASN A 250 -18.49 -15.35 -8.85
CA ASN A 250 -18.57 -16.80 -8.67
C ASN A 250 -18.50 -17.23 -7.20
N TYR A 251 -18.59 -16.27 -6.26
CA TYR A 251 -18.43 -16.58 -4.84
C TYR A 251 -19.72 -17.12 -4.23
N GLY A 252 -19.76 -18.44 -4.03
CA GLY A 252 -20.92 -19.12 -3.44
C GLY A 252 -22.10 -19.24 -4.40
N ALA A 253 -23.08 -20.08 -4.04
CA ALA A 253 -24.19 -20.43 -4.93
C ALA A 253 -25.26 -19.33 -5.10
N ASN A 254 -25.24 -18.30 -4.24
CA ASN A 254 -26.32 -17.31 -4.15
C ASN A 254 -26.02 -15.99 -4.88
N VAL A 255 -24.81 -15.82 -5.42
CA VAL A 255 -24.44 -14.62 -6.20
C VAL A 255 -24.90 -14.81 -7.65
N THR A 256 -25.74 -13.91 -8.14
CA THR A 256 -26.26 -13.95 -9.52
C THR A 256 -25.51 -13.02 -10.46
N ALA A 257 -24.95 -11.92 -9.95
CA ALA A 257 -24.19 -10.95 -10.71
C ALA A 257 -23.23 -10.16 -9.80
N ALA A 258 -22.17 -9.61 -10.37
CA ALA A 258 -21.32 -8.62 -9.72
C ALA A 258 -21.13 -7.39 -10.62
N PHE A 259 -21.16 -6.21 -10.02
CA PHE A 259 -21.08 -4.93 -10.70
C PHE A 259 -19.81 -4.20 -10.29
N LEU A 260 -19.03 -3.77 -11.28
CA LEU A 260 -17.81 -3.00 -11.06
C LEU A 260 -18.08 -1.51 -11.29
N SER A 261 -17.93 -0.72 -10.24
CA SER A 261 -18.05 0.74 -10.28
C SER A 261 -16.67 1.37 -10.14
N GLN A 262 -16.31 2.30 -11.03
CA GLN A 262 -15.03 3.04 -10.96
C GLN A 262 -15.23 4.38 -10.25
N GLY A 263 -14.32 4.72 -9.34
CA GLY A 263 -14.16 6.05 -8.76
C GLY A 263 -12.78 6.61 -9.09
N PHE A 264 -12.47 7.81 -8.59
CA PHE A 264 -11.12 8.37 -8.71
C PHE A 264 -10.16 7.63 -7.76
N MET A 265 -9.13 6.99 -8.33
CA MET A 265 -8.15 6.15 -7.63
C MET A 265 -8.74 4.91 -6.95
N THR A 266 -10.02 4.61 -7.16
CA THR A 266 -10.71 3.49 -6.53
C THR A 266 -11.63 2.75 -7.50
N TYR A 267 -11.98 1.53 -7.14
CA TYR A 267 -13.09 0.79 -7.72
C TYR A 267 -13.88 0.10 -6.61
N GLN A 268 -15.14 -0.23 -6.85
CA GLN A 268 -15.98 -0.97 -5.90
C GLN A 268 -16.67 -2.11 -6.64
N ILE A 269 -16.79 -3.26 -5.98
CA ILE A 269 -17.50 -4.42 -6.51
C ILE A 269 -18.70 -4.67 -5.63
N ASP A 270 -19.89 -4.53 -6.20
CA ASP A 270 -21.16 -4.84 -5.54
C ASP A 270 -21.72 -6.15 -6.10
N CYS A 271 -22.31 -6.99 -5.24
CA CYS A 271 -22.82 -8.31 -5.65
C CYS A 271 -24.33 -8.38 -5.51
N LEU A 272 -25.03 -8.89 -6.52
CA LEU A 272 -26.44 -9.24 -6.44
C LEU A 272 -26.59 -10.61 -5.80
N ILE A 273 -27.25 -10.66 -4.64
CA ILE A 273 -27.47 -11.87 -3.83
C ILE A 273 -28.97 -11.99 -3.57
N ASN A 274 -29.61 -13.06 -4.06
CA ASN A 274 -31.04 -13.32 -3.88
C ASN A 274 -31.94 -12.10 -4.22
N GLY A 275 -31.61 -11.36 -5.29
CA GLY A 275 -32.35 -10.18 -5.73
C GLY A 275 -32.05 -8.88 -4.98
N SER A 276 -31.14 -8.88 -4.01
CA SER A 276 -30.71 -7.68 -3.27
C SER A 276 -29.21 -7.43 -3.43
N VAL A 277 -28.78 -6.16 -3.44
CA VAL A 277 -27.38 -5.79 -3.67
C VAL A 277 -26.61 -5.74 -2.36
N ARG A 278 -25.57 -6.56 -2.24
CA ARG A 278 -24.54 -6.42 -1.20
C ARG A 278 -23.52 -5.38 -1.63
N ILE A 279 -23.37 -4.35 -0.80
CA ILE A 279 -22.43 -3.26 -1.05
C ILE A 279 -21.01 -3.71 -0.68
N GLY A 280 -20.10 -3.51 -1.62
CA GLY A 280 -18.67 -3.74 -1.43
C GLY A 280 -17.98 -2.63 -0.65
N VAL A 281 -16.65 -2.59 -0.76
CA VAL A 281 -15.81 -1.55 -0.15
C VAL A 281 -15.05 -0.82 -1.26
N PRO A 282 -14.98 0.52 -1.24
CA PRO A 282 -14.07 1.26 -2.11
C PRO A 282 -12.65 0.70 -2.01
N THR A 283 -12.15 0.19 -3.12
CA THR A 283 -10.88 -0.52 -3.23
C THR A 283 -9.90 0.35 -4.00
N PHE A 284 -8.70 0.55 -3.46
CA PHE A 284 -7.66 1.30 -4.15
C PHE A 284 -7.27 0.66 -5.49
N SER A 285 -7.26 1.46 -6.54
CA SER A 285 -7.01 1.01 -7.91
C SER A 285 -5.53 1.15 -8.29
N TRP A 286 -4.77 0.05 -8.12
CA TRP A 286 -3.40 -0.04 -8.62
C TRP A 286 -3.29 0.22 -10.12
N VAL A 287 -4.34 -0.09 -10.87
CA VAL A 287 -4.44 0.18 -12.32
C VAL A 287 -4.38 1.68 -12.59
N GLN A 288 -5.29 2.46 -11.98
CA GLN A 288 -5.36 3.91 -12.22
C GLN A 288 -4.06 4.61 -11.77
N VAL A 289 -3.51 4.20 -10.63
CA VAL A 289 -2.25 4.76 -10.11
C VAL A 289 -1.08 4.47 -11.05
N THR A 290 -0.99 3.24 -11.55
CA THR A 290 0.09 2.86 -12.47
C THR A 290 -0.01 3.61 -13.80
N ILE A 291 -1.22 3.82 -14.31
CA ILE A 291 -1.45 4.67 -15.50
C ILE A 291 -0.99 6.10 -15.23
N LEU A 292 -1.38 6.70 -14.11
CA LEU A 292 -0.97 8.06 -13.78
C LEU A 292 0.56 8.19 -13.63
N VAL A 293 1.19 7.21 -12.98
CA VAL A 293 2.66 7.16 -12.83
C VAL A 293 3.34 7.05 -14.20
N LEU A 294 2.83 6.19 -15.08
CA LEU A 294 3.33 6.07 -16.46
C LEU A 294 3.19 7.39 -17.23
N LEU A 295 2.03 8.04 -17.17
CA LEU A 295 1.80 9.33 -17.83
C LEU A 295 2.74 10.43 -17.32
N LEU A 296 2.92 10.52 -16.00
CA LEU A 296 3.85 11.47 -15.39
C LEU A 296 5.30 11.18 -15.78
N PHE A 297 5.67 9.90 -15.82
CA PHE A 297 6.99 9.45 -16.24
C PHE A 297 7.27 9.75 -17.71
N ASP A 298 6.33 9.44 -18.59
CA ASP A 298 6.44 9.71 -20.03
C ASP A 298 6.48 11.21 -20.31
N PHE A 299 5.66 12.01 -19.61
CA PHE A 299 5.72 13.47 -19.68
C PHE A 299 7.08 14.01 -19.23
N TRP A 300 7.63 13.48 -18.13
CA TRP A 300 8.94 13.88 -17.64
C TRP A 300 10.06 13.55 -18.64
N ILE A 301 10.02 12.37 -19.26
CA ILE A 301 10.96 11.98 -20.32
C ILE A 301 10.83 12.91 -21.52
N PHE A 302 9.60 13.18 -21.97
CA PHE A 302 9.33 14.07 -23.09
C PHE A 302 9.82 15.50 -22.82
N ALA A 303 9.59 16.04 -21.62
CA ALA A 303 10.09 17.34 -21.21
C ALA A 303 11.64 17.38 -21.20
N LYS A 304 12.30 16.31 -20.72
CA LYS A 304 13.76 16.16 -20.77
C LYS A 304 14.27 16.17 -22.21
N PHE A 305 13.58 15.47 -23.11
CA PHE A 305 13.92 15.44 -24.54
C PHE A 305 13.80 16.83 -25.20
N LEU A 306 12.70 17.55 -24.98
CA LEU A 306 12.50 18.91 -25.50
C LEU A 306 13.56 19.90 -25.00
N HIS A 307 13.99 19.78 -23.73
CA HIS A 307 15.07 20.61 -23.20
C HIS A 307 16.43 20.28 -23.82
N LEU A 308 16.69 19.02 -24.14
CA LEU A 308 17.91 18.58 -24.80
C LEU A 308 17.98 19.14 -26.23
N ASP A 309 16.86 19.06 -26.97
CA ASP A 309 16.76 19.56 -28.34
C ASP A 309 16.99 21.08 -28.42
N LYS A 310 16.35 21.85 -27.53
CA LYS A 310 16.59 23.31 -27.42
C LYS A 310 18.07 23.65 -27.16
N LYS A 311 18.77 22.87 -26.33
CA LYS A 311 20.21 23.07 -26.08
C LYS A 311 21.05 22.77 -27.32
N ILE A 312 20.73 21.72 -28.07
CA ILE A 312 21.44 21.34 -29.30
C ILE A 312 21.25 22.43 -30.37
N VAL A 313 20.00 22.89 -30.59
CA VAL A 313 19.70 23.98 -31.53
C VAL A 313 20.46 25.27 -31.17
N HIS A 314 20.54 25.60 -29.88
CA HIS A 314 21.30 26.76 -29.43
C HIS A 314 22.82 26.62 -29.65
N MET A 315 23.38 25.42 -29.45
CA MET A 315 24.79 25.14 -29.74
C MET A 315 25.11 25.21 -31.23
N LEU A 316 24.23 24.68 -32.10
CA LEU A 316 24.41 24.76 -33.55
C LEU A 316 24.34 26.20 -34.06
N LYS A 317 23.45 27.04 -33.52
CA LYS A 317 23.40 28.48 -33.83
C LYS A 317 24.64 29.24 -33.35
N ARG A 318 25.25 28.83 -32.24
CA ARG A 318 26.46 29.48 -31.70
C ARG A 318 27.74 29.11 -32.45
N ASN A 319 27.80 27.92 -33.05
CA ASN A 319 28.95 27.48 -33.86
C ASN A 319 28.87 27.90 -35.34
N SER A 320 27.74 28.49 -35.78
CA SER A 320 27.53 28.99 -37.15
C SER A 320 27.60 30.53 -37.26
N ALA A 321 27.97 31.20 -36.17
CA ALA A 321 28.24 32.64 -36.09
C ALA A 321 29.69 32.86 -35.64
#